data_AF-B1VB95-F1
#
_entry.id   AF-B1VB95-F1
#
_cell.length_a   1.000
_cell.length_b   1.000
_cell.length_c   1.000
_cell.angle_alpha   90.00
_cell.angle_beta   90.00
_cell.angle_gamma   90.00
#
_symmetry.space_group_name_H-M   'P 1'
#
loop_
_entity.id
_entity.type
_entity.pdbx_description
1 polymer ?
#
loop_
_entity_poly.entity_id
_entity_poly.type
_entity_poly.pdbx_seq_one_letter_code
_entity_poly.pdbx_strand_id
1 'polypeptide(L)' 'SSPKIQVYSHFPGEYGKQNTLICHVSGFHPPDITIDLLKDGVVLPDTQQTDLAFEKGWQFHLTKSVSF' A
#
# COMPACT_ATOMS: atom_id res chain seq x y z
N SER A 1 1.17 -0.78 -17.79
CA SER A 1 0.14 -1.68 -17.25
C SER A 1 -0.56 -1.03 -16.09
N SER A 2 -1.88 -1.22 -15.99
CA SER A 2 -2.65 -0.77 -14.82
C SER A 2 -2.21 -1.53 -13.56
N PRO A 3 -2.16 -0.88 -12.38
CA PRO A 3 -1.74 -1.52 -11.15
C PRO A 3 -2.72 -2.61 -10.70
N LYS A 4 -2.16 -3.66 -10.10
CA LYS A 4 -2.91 -4.60 -9.25
C LYS A 4 -2.77 -4.12 -7.80
N ILE A 5 -3.90 -4.04 -7.10
CA ILE A 5 -3.95 -3.46 -5.75
C ILE A 5 -4.47 -4.52 -4.79
N GLN A 6 -3.76 -4.73 -3.69
CA GLN A 6 -4.19 -5.59 -2.59
C GLN A 6 -4.13 -4.80 -1.29
N VAL A 7 -5.23 -4.83 -0.53
CA VAL A 7 -5.33 -4.16 0.77
C VAL A 7 -5.63 -5.21 1.83
N TYR A 8 -4.80 -5.27 2.86
CA TYR A 8 -4.91 -6.26 3.92
C TYR A 8 -4.27 -5.75 5.21
N SER A 9 -4.59 -6.39 6.33
CA SER A 9 -3.95 -6.13 7.62
C SER A 9 -2.82 -7.12 7.89
N HIS A 10 -1.80 -6.71 8.62
CA HIS A 10 -0.67 -7.59 8.97
C HIS A 10 -1.12 -8.78 9.85
N PHE A 11 -2.01 -8.52 10.81
CA PHE A 11 -2.67 -9.53 11.63
C PHE A 11 -4.18 -9.57 11.34
N PRO A 12 -4.92 -10.62 11.74
CA PRO A 12 -6.38 -10.61 11.73
C PRO A 12 -6.97 -9.39 12.44
N GLY A 13 -8.09 -8.87 11.93
CA GLY A 13 -8.76 -7.71 12.51
C GLY A 13 -9.41 -8.05 13.84
N GLU A 14 -8.90 -7.48 14.92
CA GLU A 14 -9.46 -7.62 16.27
C GLU A 14 -9.70 -6.25 16.89
N TYR A 15 -10.90 -6.03 17.45
CA TYR A 15 -11.25 -4.76 18.08
C TYR A 15 -10.33 -4.47 19.27
N GLY A 16 -9.84 -3.23 19.34
CA GLY A 16 -8.97 -2.75 20.42
C GLY A 16 -7.53 -3.26 20.37
N LYS A 17 -7.15 -4.05 19.35
CA LYS A 17 -5.76 -4.47 19.13
C LYS A 17 -5.12 -3.64 18.03
N GLN A 18 -3.87 -3.23 18.27
CA GLN A 18 -3.05 -2.56 17.26
C GLN A 18 -2.81 -3.45 16.06
N ASN A 19 -2.77 -2.85 14.88
CA ASN A 19 -2.46 -3.54 13.64
C ASN A 19 -1.80 -2.59 12.63
N THR A 20 -1.55 -3.08 11.42
CA THR A 20 -1.03 -2.29 10.31
C THR A 20 -1.85 -2.55 9.06
N LEU A 21 -2.35 -1.48 8.45
CA LEU A 21 -3.01 -1.53 7.15
C LEU A 21 -1.92 -1.50 6.09
N ILE A 22 -1.98 -2.42 5.16
CA ILE A 22 -1.00 -2.59 4.09
C ILE A 22 -1.73 -2.47 2.75
N CYS A 23 -1.26 -1.58 1.90
CA CYS A 23 -1.65 -1.48 0.50
C CYS A 23 -0.44 -1.87 -0.35
N HIS A 24 -0.49 -3.04 -0.98
CA HIS A 24 0.51 -3.51 -1.92
C HIS A 24 0.03 -3.26 -3.36
N VAL A 25 0.82 -2.50 -4.10
CA VAL A 25 0.55 -2.11 -5.48
C VAL A 25 1.62 -2.72 -6.37
N SER A 26 1.25 -3.53 -7.35
CA SER A 26 2.21 -4.28 -8.17
C SER A 26 1.80 -4.38 -9.63
N GLY A 27 2.74 -4.77 -10.49
CA GLY A 27 2.46 -5.03 -11.91
C GLY A 27 2.16 -3.75 -12.70
N PHE A 28 2.61 -2.59 -12.24
CA PHE A 28 2.33 -1.31 -12.90
C PHE A 28 3.52 -0.82 -13.73
N HIS A 29 3.22 -0.03 -14.75
CA HIS A 29 4.18 0.67 -15.60
C HIS A 29 3.43 1.79 -16.35
N PRO A 30 3.90 3.05 -16.41
CA PRO A 30 5.18 3.59 -15.92
C PRO A 30 5.28 3.64 -14.37
N PRO A 31 6.46 3.96 -13.80
CA PRO A 31 6.68 3.93 -12.33
C PRO A 31 6.07 5.10 -11.55
N ASP A 32 5.55 6.13 -12.22
CA ASP A 32 5.06 7.35 -11.57
C ASP A 32 3.60 7.17 -11.12
N ILE A 33 3.40 6.93 -9.81
CA ILE A 33 2.08 6.78 -9.18
C ILE A 33 2.06 7.43 -7.79
N THR A 34 0.87 7.77 -7.32
CA THR A 34 0.61 8.18 -5.93
C THR A 34 -0.32 7.17 -5.28
N ILE A 35 -0.04 6.83 -4.02
CA ILE A 35 -0.87 5.94 -3.20
C ILE A 35 -1.26 6.73 -1.95
N ASP A 36 -2.55 6.83 -1.63
CA ASP A 36 -3.02 7.41 -0.37
C ASP A 36 -3.90 6.41 0.38
N LEU A 37 -3.73 6.35 1.70
CA LEU A 37 -4.57 5.56 2.58
C LEU A 37 -5.57 6.49 3.25
N LEU A 38 -6.86 6.20 3.10
CA LEU A 38 -7.93 7.05 3.62
C LEU A 38 -8.72 6.29 4.68
N LYS A 39 -9.16 7.03 5.71
CA LYS A 39 -10.18 6.59 6.66
C LYS A 39 -11.34 7.58 6.59
N ASP A 40 -12.53 7.07 6.27
CA ASP A 40 -13.75 7.88 6.18
C ASP A 40 -13.60 9.10 5.23
N GLY A 41 -12.85 8.94 4.14
CA GLY A 41 -12.59 10.00 3.16
C GLY A 41 -11.46 10.97 3.52
N VAL A 42 -10.80 10.79 4.67
CA VAL A 42 -9.67 11.62 5.12
C VAL A 42 -8.36 10.86 4.98
N VAL A 43 -7.33 11.49 4.41
CA VAL A 43 -5.99 10.90 4.28
C VAL A 43 -5.39 10.63 5.67
N LEU A 44 -4.94 9.40 5.89
CA LEU A 44 -4.27 9.00 7.12
C LEU A 44 -2.87 9.62 7.18
N PRO A 45 -2.48 10.24 8.32
CA PRO A 45 -1.11 10.71 8.53
C PRO A 45 -0.16 9.52 8.80
N ASP A 46 1.14 9.82 8.90
CA ASP A 46 2.18 8.89 9.36
C ASP A 46 2.30 7.58 8.55
N THR A 47 1.82 7.60 7.30
CA THR A 47 1.98 6.47 6.37
C THR A 47 3.44 6.28 5.99
N GLN A 48 3.89 5.04 5.89
CA GLN A 48 5.21 4.66 5.39
C GLN A 48 5.09 4.10 3.98
N GLN A 49 6.05 4.40 3.12
CA GLN A 49 6.13 3.84 1.77
C GLN A 49 7.50 3.21 1.54
N THR A 50 7.53 2.03 0.93
CA THR A 50 8.78 1.39 0.51
C THR A 50 9.42 2.15 -0.64
N ASP A 51 10.72 1.94 -0.85
CA ASP A 51 11.37 2.34 -2.09
C ASP A 51 10.72 1.65 -3.30
N LEU A 52 10.77 2.31 -4.44
CA LEU A 52 10.30 1.75 -5.71
C LEU A 52 11.16 0.54 -6.08
N ALA A 53 10.50 -0.60 -6.25
CA ALA A 53 11.14 -1.84 -6.68
C ALA A 53 10.47 -2.38 -7.95
N PHE A 54 11.15 -3.28 -8.64
CA PHE A 54 10.69 -3.81 -9.91
C PHE A 54 11.06 -5.29 -10.10
N GLU A 55 10.28 -5.95 -10.94
CA GLU A 55 10.50 -7.34 -11.35
C GLU A 55 10.93 -7.41 -12.83
N LYS A 56 11.21 -8.64 -13.29
CA LYS A 56 11.55 -8.91 -14.69
C LYS A 56 10.47 -8.34 -15.62
N GLY A 57 10.89 -7.56 -16.62
CA GLY A 57 9.96 -6.89 -17.55
C GLY A 57 9.54 -5.49 -17.12
N TRP A 58 10.27 -4.86 -16.20
CA TRP A 58 10.05 -3.47 -15.77
C TRP A 58 8.64 -3.21 -15.25
N GLN A 59 8.09 -4.22 -14.57
CA GLN A 59 6.86 -4.09 -13.81
C GLN A 59 7.22 -3.69 -12.38
N PHE A 60 6.66 -2.59 -11.92
CA PHE A 60 6.99 -1.98 -10.65
C PHE A 60 6.07 -2.47 -9.53
N HIS A 61 6.57 -2.37 -8.30
CA HIS A 61 5.77 -2.54 -7.09
C HIS A 61 6.17 -1.55 -6.00
N LEU A 62 5.18 -1.18 -5.18
CA LEU A 62 5.29 -0.31 -4.01
C LEU A 62 4.37 -0.85 -2.92
N THR A 63 4.76 -0.64 -1.67
CA THR A 63 3.89 -0.90 -0.52
C THR A 63 3.76 0.39 0.29
N LYS A 64 2.52 0.81 0.56
CA LYS A 64 2.21 1.90 1.50
C LYS A 64 1.48 1.32 2.70
N SER A 65 1.88 1.68 3.92
CA SER A 65 1.31 1.14 5.14
C SER A 65 1.14 2.18 6.24
N VAL A 66 0.26 1.89 7.20
CA VAL A 66 0.02 2.75 8.37
C VAL A 66 -0.47 1.91 9.54
N SER A 67 0.01 2.22 10.75
CA SER A 67 -0.46 1.58 11.98
C SER A 67 -1.82 2.14 12.40
N PHE A 68 -2.69 1.28 12.94
CA PHE A 68 -4.01 1.66 13.46
C PHE A 68 -4.41 0.84 14.69
#